data_AF-A0ABD5VY36-F1
#
_entry.id   AF-A0ABD5VY36-F1
#
_cell.length_a   1.000
_cell.length_b   1.000
_cell.length_c   1.000
_cell.angle_alpha   90.00
_cell.angle_beta   90.00
_cell.angle_gamma   90.00
#
_symmetry.space_group_name_H-M   'P 1'
#
loop_
_entity.id
_entity.type
_entity.pdbx_description
1 polymer ?
#
loop_
_entity_poly.entity_id
_entity_poly.type
_entity_poly.pdbx_seq_one_letter_code
_entity_poly.pdbx_strand_id
1 'polypeptide(L)' 'MPGDESPGSDDQPASPDRYDLVLAAIPAALVGGVTVGAAGPLSTQGGLVAGTLVAVGAVGYGLFSEPPS' A
#
# COMPACT_ATOMS: atom_id res chain seq x y z
N MET A 1 -34.66 2.15 34.66
CA MET A 1 -33.26 2.56 34.93
C MET A 1 -32.76 3.24 33.66
N PRO A 2 -32.63 4.57 33.65
CA PRO A 2 -31.95 5.31 32.60
C PRO A 2 -30.44 5.32 32.85
N GLY A 3 -29.65 5.22 31.77
CA GLY A 3 -28.22 5.51 31.75
C GLY A 3 -27.32 4.30 31.85
N ASP A 4 -26.78 3.88 30.70
CA ASP A 4 -25.39 3.42 30.50
C ASP A 4 -25.13 3.28 28.98
N GLU A 5 -25.52 4.28 28.19
CA GLU A 5 -24.98 4.41 26.83
C GLU A 5 -23.63 5.12 26.98
N SER A 6 -22.56 4.34 27.09
CA SER A 6 -21.19 4.85 27.02
C SER A 6 -20.96 5.36 25.59
N PRO A 7 -20.85 6.68 25.36
CA PRO A 7 -20.64 7.21 24.03
C PRO A 7 -19.13 7.25 23.75
N GLY A 8 -18.71 6.71 22.60
CA GLY A 8 -17.45 7.10 21.98
C GLY A 8 -16.30 6.12 22.12
N SER A 9 -16.39 4.96 21.47
CA SER A 9 -15.19 4.19 21.07
C SER A 9 -15.13 3.86 19.58
N ASP A 10 -16.18 4.19 18.83
CA ASP A 10 -16.29 3.85 17.40
C ASP A 10 -15.60 4.85 16.46
N ASP A 11 -15.12 5.99 16.99
CA ASP A 11 -14.44 7.04 16.20
C ASP A 11 -12.90 6.92 16.20
N GLN A 12 -12.34 5.86 16.80
CA GLN A 12 -10.89 5.62 16.69
C GLN A 12 -10.59 5.24 15.24
N PRO A 13 -9.84 6.05 14.47
CA PRO A 13 -9.52 5.70 13.08
C PRO A 13 -8.81 4.34 13.10
N ALA A 14 -9.38 3.36 12.39
CA ALA A 14 -8.76 2.06 12.23
C ALA A 14 -7.34 2.27 11.71
N SER A 15 -6.35 1.88 12.52
CA SER A 15 -4.95 1.94 12.10
C SER A 15 -4.81 1.12 10.80
N PRO A 16 -4.23 1.68 9.74
CA PRO A 16 -4.13 1.00 8.45
C PRO A 16 -3.49 -0.37 8.61
N ASP A 17 -4.14 -1.40 8.07
CA ASP A 17 -3.58 -2.75 8.12
C ASP A 17 -2.45 -2.88 7.09
N ARG A 18 -1.54 -3.83 7.30
CA ARG A 18 -0.44 -4.14 6.37
C ARG A 18 -0.95 -4.41 4.96
N TYR A 19 -2.13 -5.01 4.84
CA TYR A 19 -2.74 -5.31 3.55
C TYR A 19 -3.23 -4.05 2.84
N ASP A 20 -3.71 -3.05 3.59
CA ASP A 20 -4.07 -1.73 3.05
C ASP A 20 -2.83 -1.01 2.51
N LEU A 21 -1.70 -1.11 3.22
CA LEU A 21 -0.42 -0.58 2.77
C LEU A 21 0.10 -1.27 1.50
N VAL A 22 -0.03 -2.59 1.40
CA VAL A 22 0.34 -3.35 0.19
C VAL A 22 -0.54 -2.95 -0.99
N LEU A 23 -1.85 -2.82 -0.76
CA LEU A 23 -2.80 -2.39 -1.78
C LEU A 23 -2.50 -0.98 -2.29
N ALA A 24 -2.06 -0.08 -1.42
CA ALA A 24 -1.61 1.26 -1.78
C ALA A 24 -0.23 1.28 -2.45
N ALA A 25 0.66 0.35 -2.08
CA ALA A 25 2.02 0.28 -2.61
C ALA A 25 2.06 -0.12 -4.10
N ILE A 26 1.14 -0.97 -4.56
CA ILE A 26 1.07 -1.40 -5.97
C ILE A 26 0.84 -0.22 -6.94
N PRO A 27 -0.24 0.58 -6.82
CA PRO A 27 -0.44 1.72 -7.69
C PRO A 27 0.63 2.79 -7.47
N ALA A 28 1.12 2.99 -6.24
CA ALA A 28 2.19 3.94 -5.97
C ALA A 28 3.50 3.56 -6.68
N ALA A 29 3.89 2.29 -6.68
CA ALA A 29 5.08 1.79 -7.36
C ALA A 29 4.96 1.91 -8.89
N LEU A 30 3.77 1.65 -9.44
CA LEU A 30 3.52 1.80 -10.88
C LEU A 30 3.53 3.26 -11.32
N VAL A 31 2.82 4.14 -10.60
CA VAL A 31 2.81 5.59 -10.88
C VAL A 31 4.20 6.19 -10.69
N GLY A 32 4.91 5.80 -9.63
CA GLY A 32 6.29 6.18 -9.37
C GLY A 32 7.24 5.73 -10.48
N GLY A 33 7.12 4.46 -10.91
CA GLY A 33 7.92 3.92 -12.00
C GLY A 33 7.68 4.65 -13.33
N VAL A 34 6.43 4.92 -13.68
CA VAL A 34 6.06 5.67 -14.89
C VAL A 34 6.55 7.11 -14.83
N THR A 35 6.39 7.79 -13.69
CA THR A 35 6.86 9.19 -13.54
C THR A 35 8.37 9.29 -13.60
N VAL A 36 9.10 8.38 -12.95
CA VAL A 36 10.57 8.29 -13.07
C VAL A 36 10.99 7.97 -14.51
N GLY A 37 10.30 7.07 -15.21
CA GLY A 37 10.55 6.76 -16.62
C GLY A 37 10.07 7.83 -17.62
N ALA A 38 9.26 8.79 -17.20
CA ALA A 38 8.83 9.92 -18.03
C ALA A 38 9.73 11.14 -17.82
N ALA A 39 10.19 11.36 -16.58
CA ALA A 39 11.01 12.52 -16.20
C ALA A 39 12.53 12.24 -16.20
N GLY A 40 12.92 10.97 -16.20
CA GLY A 40 14.31 10.53 -16.10
C GLY A 40 14.93 10.05 -17.42
N PRO A 41 16.15 9.50 -17.34
CA PRO A 41 16.86 8.97 -18.52
C PRO A 41 16.37 7.59 -18.96
N LEU A 42 15.55 6.93 -18.14
CA LEU A 42 14.90 5.66 -18.48
C LEU A 42 13.73 5.96 -19.40
N SER A 43 13.51 5.13 -20.43
CA SER A 43 12.27 5.20 -21.21
C SER A 43 11.07 4.86 -20.33
N THR A 44 9.87 5.30 -20.72
CA THR A 44 8.62 4.99 -20.00
C THR A 44 8.43 3.47 -19.82
N GLN A 45 8.82 2.68 -20.82
CA GLN A 45 8.81 1.22 -20.74
C GLN A 45 9.78 0.70 -19.67
N GLY A 46 10.99 1.25 -19.59
CA GLY A 46 11.96 0.92 -18.53
C GLY A 46 11.46 1.30 -17.13
N GLY A 47 10.80 2.45 -17.00
CA GLY A 47 10.15 2.88 -15.76
C GLY A 47 9.03 1.94 -15.30
N LEU A 48 8.22 1.45 -16.25
CA LEU A 48 7.17 0.46 -15.98
C LEU A 48 7.73 -0.87 -15.49
N VAL A 49 8.81 -1.37 -16.12
CA VAL A 49 9.47 -2.60 -15.69
C VAL A 49 10.02 -2.45 -14.27
N ALA A 50 10.70 -1.34 -13.98
CA ALA A 50 11.22 -1.06 -12.64
C ALA A 50 10.10 -0.96 -11.59
N GLY A 51 9.04 -0.21 -11.88
CA GLY A 51 7.87 -0.10 -11.00
C GLY A 51 7.18 -1.44 -10.74
N THR A 52 7.10 -2.31 -11.77
CA THR A 52 6.54 -3.65 -11.64
C THR A 52 7.37 -4.54 -10.73
N LEU A 53 8.71 -4.50 -10.84
CA LEU A 53 9.58 -5.27 -9.95
C LEU A 53 9.41 -4.87 -8.48
N VAL A 54 9.30 -3.56 -8.21
CA VAL A 54 9.05 -3.04 -6.85
C VAL A 54 7.67 -3.49 -6.34
N ALA A 55 6.62 -3.40 -7.18
CA ALA A 55 5.27 -3.82 -6.82
C ALA A 55 5.21 -5.33 -6.47
N VAL A 56 5.86 -6.18 -7.27
CA VAL A 56 5.94 -7.63 -7.00
C VAL A 56 6.66 -7.89 -5.69
N GLY A 57 7.75 -7.16 -5.40
CA GLY A 57 8.46 -7.27 -4.12
C GLY A 57 7.58 -6.89 -2.92
N ALA A 58 6.82 -5.79 -3.02
CA ALA A 58 5.90 -5.34 -1.99
C ALA A 58 4.77 -6.35 -1.73
N VAL A 59 4.20 -6.94 -2.79
CA VAL A 59 3.20 -8.00 -2.68
C VAL A 59 3.78 -9.25 -2.03
N GLY A 60 4.97 -9.69 -2.46
CA GLY A 60 5.65 -10.83 -1.86
C GLY A 60 5.90 -10.63 -0.36
N TYR A 61 6.40 -9.44 0.03
CA TYR A 61 6.59 -9.09 1.43
C TYR A 61 5.26 -9.09 2.20
N GLY A 62 4.23 -8.43 1.67
CA GLY A 62 2.91 -8.34 2.28
C GLY A 62 2.21 -9.68 2.48
N LEU A 63 2.42 -10.64 1.57
CA LEU A 63 1.80 -11.96 1.63
C LEU A 63 2.60 -12.97 2.47
N PHE A 64 3.92 -12.91 2.42
CA PHE A 64 4.77 -14.00 2.94
C PHE A 64 5.62 -13.64 4.15
N SER A 65 5.81 -12.35 4.47
CA SER A 65 6.74 -11.98 5.53
C SER A 65 6.19 -12.19 6.95
N GLU A 66 4.87 -12.25 7.12
CA GLU A 66 4.25 -12.46 8.44
C GLU A 66 2.97 -13.31 8.28
N PRO A 67 2.86 -14.49 8.90
CA PRO A 67 1.61 -15.24 8.91
C PRO A 67 0.52 -14.46 9.68
N PRO A 68 -0.78 -14.62 9.34
CA PRO A 68 -1.84 -14.03 10.15
C PRO A 68 -1.78 -14.62 11.56
N SER A 69 -1.70 -13.75 12.56
CA SER A 69 -1.76 -14.10 13.99
C SER A 69 -3.18 -14.28 14.46
#